data_AF-A0A1L4J0K4-F1
#
_entry.id   AF-A0A1L4J0K4-F1
#
_cell.length_a   1.000
_cell.length_b   1.000
_cell.length_c   1.000
_cell.angle_alpha   90.00
_cell.angle_beta   90.00
_cell.angle_gamma   90.00
#
_symmetry.space_group_name_H-M   'P 1'
#
loop_
_entity.id
_entity.type
_entity.pdbx_description
1 polymer ?
#
loop_
_entity_poly.entity_id
_entity_poly.type
_entity_poly.pdbx_seq_one_letter_code
_entity_poly.pdbx_strand_id
1 'polypeptide(L)' 'MNAKNFNKQYPVGTRFMHTAHPALRGGRVVKTVSPARDFKCGCVVEINVEPYFVKVETLKAPH' A
#
# COMPACT_ATOMS: atom_id res chain seq x y z
N MET A 1 1.82 7.83 -7.49
CA MET A 1 2.95 8.11 -6.57
C MET A 1 4.08 7.13 -6.87
N ASN A 2 5.35 7.55 -6.85
CA ASN A 2 6.50 6.65 -7.04
C ASN A 2 7.05 6.13 -5.69
N ALA A 3 7.92 5.12 -5.73
CA ALA A 3 8.49 4.50 -4.52
C ALA A 3 9.29 5.48 -3.67
N LYS A 4 10.08 6.37 -4.29
CA LYS A 4 10.91 7.35 -3.58
C LYS A 4 10.08 8.27 -2.69
N ASN A 5 9.01 8.84 -3.24
CA ASN A 5 8.13 9.75 -2.50
C ASN A 5 7.31 9.00 -1.45
N PHE A 6 6.82 7.80 -1.77
CA PHE A 6 6.10 6.96 -0.81
C PHE A 6 6.97 6.62 0.41
N ASN A 7 8.17 6.10 0.18
CA ASN A 7 9.10 5.69 1.25
C ASN A 7 9.59 6.88 2.08
N LYS A 8 9.65 8.09 1.51
CA LYS A 8 9.96 9.31 2.26
C LYS A 8 8.83 9.71 3.21
N GLN A 9 7.58 9.49 2.79
CA GLN A 9 6.41 9.90 3.56
C GLN A 9 5.95 8.83 4.56
N TYR A 10 6.12 7.56 4.23
CA TYR A 10 5.58 6.44 4.99
C TYR A 10 6.67 5.39 5.26
N PRO A 11 7.19 5.32 6.50
CA PRO A 11 8.16 4.30 6.86
C PRO A 11 7.56 2.89 6.86
N VAL A 12 8.42 1.87 6.88
CA VAL A 12 7.98 0.48 7.06
C VAL A 12 7.23 0.34 8.39
N GLY A 13 6.09 -0.36 8.38
CA GLY A 13 5.20 -0.50 9.52
C GLY A 13 4.02 0.49 9.52
N THR A 14 3.99 1.48 8.62
CA THR A 14 2.83 2.37 8.47
C THR A 14 1.58 1.57 8.10
N ARG A 15 0.46 1.94 8.71
CA ARG A 15 -0.84 1.30 8.53
C ARG A 15 -1.65 2.02 7.46
N PHE A 16 -2.34 1.24 6.63
CA PHE A 16 -3.21 1.74 5.57
C PHE A 16 -4.51 0.95 5.52
N MET A 17 -5.54 1.56 4.94
CA MET A 17 -6.73 0.84 4.50
C MET A 17 -6.49 0.33 3.07
N HIS A 18 -6.49 -0.99 2.90
CA HIS A 18 -6.45 -1.63 1.59
C HIS A 18 -7.88 -1.92 1.14
N THR A 19 -8.27 -1.32 0.01
CA THR A 19 -9.55 -1.60 -0.67
C THR A 19 -9.27 -2.31 -1.99
N ALA A 20 -9.66 -3.58 -2.10
CA ALA A 20 -9.44 -4.37 -3.31
C ALA A 20 -10.13 -3.79 -4.55
N HIS A 21 -11.24 -3.07 -4.35
CA HIS A 21 -11.95 -2.37 -5.41
C HIS A 21 -12.61 -1.09 -4.87
N PRO A 22 -12.55 0.06 -5.57
CA PRO A 22 -13.11 1.33 -5.09
C PRO A 22 -14.61 1.29 -4.80
N ALA A 23 -15.36 0.45 -5.52
CA ALA A 23 -16.81 0.29 -5.36
C ALA A 23 -17.22 -0.65 -4.21
N LEU A 24 -16.29 -1.42 -3.64
CA LEU A 24 -16.59 -2.34 -2.55
C LEU A 24 -16.54 -1.59 -1.22
N ARG A 25 -17.63 -1.67 -0.44
CA ARG A 25 -17.64 -1.17 0.94
C ARG A 25 -16.90 -2.17 1.83
N GLY A 26 -15.85 -1.68 2.51
CA GLY A 26 -15.03 -2.47 3.41
C GLY A 26 -13.59 -2.58 2.93
N GLY A 27 -12.67 -1.95 3.65
CA GLY A 27 -11.24 -2.11 3.47
C GLY A 27 -10.64 -2.85 4.67
N ARG A 28 -9.55 -3.59 4.44
CA ARG A 28 -8.78 -4.21 5.53
C ARG A 28 -7.66 -3.28 5.96
N VAL A 29 -7.43 -3.19 7.27
CA VAL A 29 -6.26 -2.46 7.77
C VAL A 29 -5.04 -3.37 7.63
N VAL A 30 -4.03 -2.88 6.93
CA VAL A 30 -2.78 -3.58 6.65
C VAL A 30 -1.59 -2.72 7.08
N LYS A 31 -0.43 -3.33 7.33
CA LYS A 31 0.84 -2.62 7.57
C LYS A 31 1.83 -2.94 6.46
N THR A 32 2.63 -1.97 6.06
CA THR A 32 3.78 -2.19 5.17
C THR A 32 4.83 -3.03 5.90
N VAL A 33 5.42 -4.00 5.21
CA VAL A 33 6.47 -4.86 5.80
C VAL A 33 7.85 -4.63 5.16
N SER A 34 7.89 -4.01 3.99
CA SER A 34 9.12 -3.62 3.30
C SER A 34 8.94 -2.30 2.55
N PRO A 35 10.04 -1.61 2.16
CA PRO A 35 9.96 -0.39 1.36
C PRO A 35 9.29 -0.65 0.01
N ALA A 36 8.48 0.29 -0.46
CA ALA A 36 7.87 0.22 -1.79
C ALA A 36 8.95 0.25 -2.88
N ARG A 37 8.63 -0.36 -4.02
CA ARG A 37 9.49 -0.44 -5.21
C ARG A 37 8.69 -0.13 -6.47
N ASP A 38 9.34 0.51 -7.42
CA ASP A 38 8.75 0.79 -8.73
C ASP A 38 8.94 -0.41 -9.66
N PHE A 39 7.84 -0.91 -10.22
CA PHE A 39 7.80 -1.96 -11.23
C PHE A 39 7.18 -1.42 -12.53
N LYS A 40 7.25 -2.19 -13.61
CA LYS A 40 6.59 -1.83 -14.89
C LYS A 40 5.07 -1.61 -14.74
N CYS A 41 4.45 -2.24 -13.74
CA CYS A 41 3.01 -2.13 -13.46
C CYS A 41 2.65 -1.01 -12.46
N GLY A 42 3.63 -0.24 -11.99
CA GLY A 42 3.46 0.84 -11.03
C GLY A 42 4.28 0.66 -9.75
N CYS A 43 4.00 1.49 -8.75
CA CYS A 43 4.64 1.43 -7.44
C CYS A 43 3.92 0.39 -6.57
N VAL A 44 4.65 -0.60 -6.07
CA VAL A 44 4.13 -1.74 -5.30
C VAL A 44 4.81 -1.80 -3.94
N VAL A 45 4.06 -2.16 -2.91
CA VAL A 45 4.55 -2.36 -1.55
C VAL A 45 4.09 -3.70 -1.00
N GLU A 46 4.92 -4.30 -0.16
CA GLU A 46 4.58 -5.52 0.56
C GLU A 46 3.81 -5.21 1.84
N ILE A 47 2.79 -6.02 2.13
CA ILE A 47 1.88 -5.89 3.26
C ILE A 47 1.77 -7.21 4.03
N ASN A 48 1.31 -7.13 5.27
CA ASN A 48 1.25 -8.28 6.19
C ASN A 48 0.04 -9.21 6.01
N VAL A 49 -0.82 -8.98 5.01
CA VAL A 49 -2.05 -9.75 4.76
C VAL A 49 -2.16 -10.01 3.27
N GLU A 50 -2.75 -11.15 2.88
CA GLU A 50 -3.01 -11.46 1.49
C GLU A 50 -3.92 -10.41 0.80
N PRO A 51 -3.60 -9.98 -0.43
CA PRO A 51 -2.40 -10.32 -1.21
C PRO A 51 -1.17 -9.60 -0.68
N TYR A 52 -0.10 -10.34 -0.34
CA TYR A 52 1.08 -9.79 0.35
C TYR A 52 1.77 -8.64 -0.40
N PHE A 53 1.48 -8.42 -1.68
CA PHE A 53 1.98 -7.29 -2.44
C PHE A 53 0.81 -6.56 -3.10
N VAL A 54 0.74 -5.23 -2.91
CA VAL A 54 -0.33 -4.39 -3.46
C VAL A 54 0.22 -3.14 -4.11
N LYS A 55 -0.50 -2.59 -5.09
CA LYS A 55 -0.17 -1.29 -5.66
C LYS A 55 -0.37 -0.20 -4.60
N VAL A 56 0.53 0.75 -4.54
CA VAL A 56 0.46 1.85 -3.57
C VAL A 56 -0.79 2.71 -3.77
N GLU A 57 -1.32 2.82 -5.00
CA GLU A 57 -2.53 3.59 -5.30
C GLU A 57 -3.82 3.00 -4.70
N THR A 58 -3.82 1.71 -4.36
CA THR A 58 -4.97 1.03 -3.73
C THR A 58 -4.96 1.14 -2.20
N LEU A 59 -3.92 1.77 -1.63
CA LEU A 59 -3.83 2.07 -0.21
C LEU A 59 -4.38 3.47 0.08
N LYS A 60 -5.18 3.59 1.14
CA LYS A 60 -5.71 4.87 1.65
C LYS A 60 -5.16 5.15 3.04
N ALA A 61 -4.69 6.37 3.26
CA ALA A 61 -4.29 6.81 4.59
C ALA A 61 -5.50 6.76 5.55
N PRO A 62 -5.30 6.32 6.80
CA PRO A 62 -6.36 6.31 7.79
C PRO A 62 -6.61 7.75 8.29
N HIS A 63 -7.54 8.44 7.62
CA HIS A 63 -7.97 9.83 7.84
C HIS A 63 -6.93 10.92 7.55
#